data_AF-V7PLQ3-F1
#
_entry.id   AF-V7PLQ3-F1
#
_cell.length_a   1.000
_cell.length_b   1.000
_cell.length_c   1.000
_cell.angle_alpha   90.00
_cell.angle_beta   90.00
_cell.angle_gamma   90.00
#
_symmetry.space_group_name_H-M   'P 1'
#
loop_
_entity.id
_entity.type
_entity.pdbx_description
1 polymer ?
#
loop_
_entity_poly.entity_id
_entity_poly.type
_entity_poly.pdbx_seq_one_letter_code
_entity_poly.pdbx_strand_id
1 'polypeptide(L)'
;MVRKFFFGFFLILAVKSVCSQNNTTCQRDYSQNCAEGWAKLNNTEECISPLSYKGPCPRFLKFEKDKKKKKILEKHCNIYWPCINGCEKDYSFQCPEKWELENEKSCRPLGTYEGTCLLIHDFSNFTNEQKEIWSNKCATTWPCKKTCVKDYSKQCPQGWIKDNNGTCFAQNNYVGPCLSRASLINFDKDMKVAFEKLCMVNYPCLRNCKIDESDPCPKNWILKSNYLGNPDSCLPPDNYNGNCGDQTKFIGIDTNLKERMEYECGIKWSCIDEHPAYIIYDEFCPENWIKNEQHCIAPLDYYGPCSKKKIFGGFTSEIKKAYAEECNIEWPSSNTLVPKSFPKIQALRMRKYNGGAIEPISGEIISNLVI
;
A
#
# COMPACT_ATOMS: atom_id res chain seq x y z
N MET A 1 -53.72 0.90 36.68
CA MET A 1 -53.48 -0.36 35.94
C MET A 1 -53.51 -0.02 34.44
N VAL A 2 -52.39 0.52 33.93
CA VAL A 2 -51.46 -0.07 32.94
C VAL A 2 -51.87 0.12 31.46
N ARG A 3 -51.10 1.01 30.80
CA ARG A 3 -50.55 1.01 29.43
C ARG A 3 -51.49 0.80 28.22
N LYS A 4 -51.42 1.75 27.27
CA LYS A 4 -50.52 1.64 26.11
C LYS A 4 -50.27 3.01 25.45
N PHE A 5 -49.02 3.44 25.57
CA PHE A 5 -48.39 4.50 24.78
C PHE A 5 -48.12 3.97 23.36
N PHE A 6 -48.44 4.75 22.33
CA PHE A 6 -47.81 4.65 21.01
C PHE A 6 -47.16 6.00 20.72
N PHE A 7 -45.91 6.16 21.16
CA PHE A 7 -45.01 7.21 20.69
C PHE A 7 -44.32 6.67 19.43
N GLY A 8 -44.74 7.14 18.26
CA GLY A 8 -43.98 6.99 17.03
C GLY A 8 -42.82 7.98 17.05
N PHE A 9 -41.65 7.52 17.50
CA PHE A 9 -40.42 8.30 17.50
C PHE A 9 -39.97 8.53 16.06
N PHE A 10 -40.03 9.78 15.60
CA PHE A 10 -39.30 10.26 14.43
C PHE A 10 -37.80 10.15 14.71
N LEU A 11 -37.15 9.16 14.09
CA LEU A 11 -35.70 9.04 14.05
C LEU A 11 -35.21 9.85 12.84
N ILE A 12 -34.84 11.11 13.09
CA ILE A 12 -34.07 11.95 12.18
C ILE A 12 -32.58 11.72 12.49
N LEU A 13 -31.75 11.80 11.43
CA LEU A 13 -30.29 12.00 11.39
C LEU A 13 -29.47 10.69 11.44
N ALA A 14 -28.49 10.43 10.56
CA ALA A 14 -27.83 11.27 9.56
C ALA A 14 -27.27 10.38 8.44
N VAL A 15 -27.79 10.50 7.22
CA VAL A 15 -27.02 10.11 6.03
C VAL A 15 -26.06 11.26 5.78
N LYS A 16 -24.75 11.01 5.98
CA LYS A 16 -23.69 11.95 5.63
C LYS A 16 -23.75 12.19 4.13
N SER A 17 -24.49 13.23 3.73
CA SER A 17 -24.29 13.91 2.47
C SER A 17 -22.90 14.54 2.55
N VAL A 18 -21.91 13.86 1.98
CA VAL A 18 -20.64 14.49 1.64
C VAL A 18 -20.94 15.43 0.47
N CYS A 19 -21.47 16.60 0.80
CA CYS A 19 -21.39 17.74 -0.09
C CYS A 19 -19.91 18.11 -0.11
N SER A 20 -19.21 17.76 -1.20
CA SER A 20 -17.91 18.30 -1.53
C SER A 20 -18.08 19.80 -1.82
N GLN A 21 -18.14 20.61 -0.77
CA GLN A 21 -18.02 22.05 -0.86
C GLN A 21 -16.54 22.39 -0.96
N ASN A 22 -15.97 22.22 -2.15
CA ASN A 22 -14.73 22.88 -2.60
C ASN A 22 -14.63 22.81 -4.12
N ASN A 23 -15.74 23.07 -4.81
CA ASN A 23 -15.87 22.79 -6.24
C ASN A 23 -15.70 24.04 -7.13
N THR A 24 -14.87 25.01 -6.72
CA THR A 24 -14.54 26.22 -7.52
C THR A 24 -13.05 26.37 -7.83
N THR A 25 -12.19 25.51 -7.30
CA THR A 25 -10.73 25.69 -7.27
C THR A 25 -9.98 24.45 -7.76
N CYS A 26 -10.30 23.95 -8.96
CA CYS A 26 -9.47 22.92 -9.59
C CYS A 26 -9.41 23.10 -11.11
N GLN A 27 -8.32 22.66 -11.73
CA GLN A 27 -8.20 22.62 -13.18
C GLN A 27 -9.11 21.53 -13.75
N ARG A 28 -10.10 21.94 -14.55
CA ARG A 28 -11.14 21.08 -15.12
C ARG A 28 -10.64 20.23 -16.29
N ASP A 29 -10.99 18.95 -16.28
CA ASP A 29 -10.76 17.97 -17.33
C ASP A 29 -11.87 18.04 -18.38
N TYR A 30 -11.68 18.94 -19.35
CA TYR A 30 -12.57 19.06 -20.48
C TYR A 30 -12.41 17.95 -21.53
N SER A 31 -11.53 16.95 -21.31
CA SER A 31 -11.47 15.76 -22.17
C SER A 31 -12.68 14.84 -21.93
N GLN A 32 -13.27 14.88 -20.73
CA GLN A 32 -14.43 14.07 -20.38
C GLN A 32 -15.68 14.52 -21.13
N ASN A 33 -16.45 13.55 -21.64
CA ASN A 33 -17.68 13.81 -22.40
C ASN A 33 -18.80 14.35 -21.50
N CYS A 34 -18.89 13.86 -20.26
CA CYS A 34 -19.91 14.24 -19.29
C CYS A 34 -19.32 15.02 -18.12
N ALA A 35 -20.15 15.89 -17.54
CA ALA A 35 -19.84 16.60 -16.30
C ALA A 35 -19.76 15.62 -15.11
N GLU A 36 -19.10 16.05 -14.05
CA GLU A 36 -18.96 15.29 -12.80
C GLU A 36 -20.33 14.92 -12.24
N GLY A 37 -20.52 13.63 -11.92
CA GLY A 37 -21.78 13.08 -11.43
C GLY A 37 -22.85 12.84 -12.52
N TRP A 38 -22.59 13.19 -13.77
CA TRP A 38 -23.46 12.86 -14.92
C TRP A 38 -22.95 11.59 -15.60
N ALA A 39 -23.84 10.67 -15.93
CA ALA A 39 -23.48 9.38 -16.53
C ALA A 39 -23.67 9.40 -18.05
N LYS A 40 -22.87 8.64 -18.79
CA LYS A 40 -23.10 8.42 -20.22
C LYS A 40 -24.23 7.41 -20.41
N LEU A 41 -25.17 7.70 -21.30
CA LEU A 41 -26.20 6.74 -21.69
C LEU A 41 -25.64 5.75 -22.73
N ASN A 42 -25.93 4.46 -22.57
CA ASN A 42 -25.41 3.43 -23.46
C ASN A 42 -25.89 3.65 -24.91
N ASN A 43 -24.95 3.60 -25.86
CA ASN A 43 -25.17 3.76 -27.30
C ASN A 43 -25.71 5.12 -27.78
N THR A 44 -25.67 6.17 -26.95
CA THR A 44 -25.96 7.54 -27.40
C THR A 44 -24.81 8.50 -27.05
N GLU A 45 -24.71 9.60 -27.79
CA GLU A 45 -23.80 10.72 -27.50
C GLU A 45 -24.41 11.68 -26.47
N GLU A 46 -24.98 11.14 -25.39
CA GLU A 46 -25.71 11.91 -24.39
C GLU A 46 -25.31 11.56 -22.95
N CYS A 47 -25.36 12.57 -22.09
CA CYS A 47 -25.10 12.53 -20.67
C CYS A 47 -26.42 12.68 -19.90
N ILE A 48 -26.69 11.79 -18.96
CA ILE A 48 -27.84 11.83 -18.07
C ILE A 48 -27.46 12.40 -16.70
N SER A 49 -28.23 13.38 -16.24
CA SER A 49 -28.06 14.01 -14.93
C SER A 49 -28.47 13.07 -13.79
N PRO A 50 -27.87 13.22 -12.59
CA PRO A 50 -28.36 12.51 -11.40
C PRO A 50 -29.77 13.00 -11.04
N LEU A 51 -30.52 12.20 -10.28
CA LEU A 51 -31.88 12.58 -9.80
C LEU A 51 -31.84 13.79 -8.85
N SER A 52 -30.69 14.07 -8.25
CA SER A 52 -30.45 15.21 -7.37
C SER A 52 -30.23 16.54 -8.10
N TYR A 53 -30.01 16.51 -9.42
CA TYR A 53 -29.75 17.73 -10.18
C TYR A 53 -31.03 18.56 -10.33
N LYS A 54 -31.01 19.77 -9.79
CA LYS A 54 -32.09 20.77 -9.86
C LYS A 54 -31.66 22.04 -10.59
N GLY A 55 -30.66 21.91 -11.48
CA GLY A 55 -30.15 23.04 -12.24
C GLY A 55 -31.01 23.39 -13.46
N PRO A 56 -30.67 24.46 -14.18
CA PRO A 56 -31.49 25.03 -15.25
C PRO A 56 -31.44 24.25 -16.57
N CYS A 57 -30.54 23.28 -16.70
CA CYS A 57 -30.39 22.50 -17.93
C CYS A 57 -31.23 21.21 -17.90
N PRO A 58 -31.59 20.65 -19.06
CA PRO A 58 -32.34 19.41 -19.13
C PRO A 58 -31.56 18.23 -18.57
N ARG A 59 -32.29 17.19 -18.15
CA ARG A 59 -31.73 15.93 -17.62
C ARG A 59 -30.82 15.21 -18.63
N PHE A 60 -30.99 15.47 -19.92
CA PHE A 60 -30.19 14.88 -20.99
C PHE A 60 -29.43 16.00 -21.72
N LEU A 61 -28.11 15.89 -21.79
CA LEU A 61 -27.24 16.80 -22.52
C LEU A 61 -26.44 16.03 -23.56
N LYS A 62 -26.36 16.56 -24.79
CA LYS A 62 -25.49 16.00 -25.82
C LYS A 62 -24.02 16.22 -25.49
N PHE A 63 -23.16 15.34 -26.00
CA PHE A 63 -21.71 15.52 -25.90
C PHE A 63 -21.30 16.83 -26.54
N GLU A 64 -20.56 17.62 -25.76
CA GLU A 64 -19.85 18.77 -26.29
C GLU A 64 -18.37 18.38 -26.43
N LYS A 65 -17.73 18.79 -27.52
CA LYS A 65 -16.30 18.55 -27.76
C LYS A 65 -15.48 19.84 -27.62
N ASP A 66 -16.11 21.00 -27.81
CA ASP A 66 -15.45 22.29 -27.69
C ASP A 66 -15.31 22.73 -26.22
N LYS A 67 -14.06 22.88 -25.77
CA LYS A 67 -13.70 23.37 -24.43
C LYS A 67 -14.34 24.73 -24.09
N LYS A 68 -14.48 25.64 -25.05
CA LYS A 68 -15.12 26.95 -24.82
C LYS A 68 -16.60 26.81 -24.52
N LYS A 69 -17.29 25.92 -25.24
CA LYS A 69 -18.71 25.63 -25.02
C LYS A 69 -18.95 24.87 -23.71
N LYS A 70 -18.05 23.94 -23.35
CA LYS A 70 -18.07 23.30 -22.02
C LYS A 70 -17.98 24.32 -20.88
N LYS A 71 -17.08 25.30 -20.98
CA LYS A 71 -16.98 26.41 -20.00
C LYS A 71 -18.25 27.23 -19.88
N ILE A 72 -18.96 27.46 -20.98
CA ILE A 72 -20.25 28.17 -20.98
C ILE A 72 -21.30 27.30 -20.29
N LEU A 73 -21.34 26.00 -20.60
CA LEU A 73 -22.23 25.04 -19.96
C LEU A 73 -22.00 24.93 -18.45
N GLU A 74 -20.75 24.98 -17.97
CA GLU A 74 -20.46 24.96 -16.52
C GLU A 74 -21.19 26.09 -15.79
N LYS A 75 -21.05 27.31 -16.31
CA LYS A 75 -21.68 28.50 -15.74
C LYS A 75 -23.19 28.50 -15.91
N HIS A 76 -23.67 28.11 -17.09
CA HIS A 76 -25.09 28.17 -17.42
C HIS A 76 -25.89 27.10 -16.70
N CYS A 77 -25.39 25.85 -16.70
CA CYS A 77 -26.07 24.71 -16.10
C CYS A 77 -25.72 24.51 -14.61
N ASN A 78 -24.79 25.28 -14.05
CA ASN A 78 -24.20 25.03 -12.73
C ASN A 78 -23.74 23.57 -12.57
N ILE A 79 -22.99 23.11 -13.56
CA ILE A 79 -22.34 21.79 -13.59
C ILE A 79 -20.83 21.99 -13.68
N TYR A 80 -20.07 20.96 -13.36
CA TYR A 80 -18.61 21.04 -13.35
C TYR A 80 -18.02 19.85 -14.07
N TRP A 81 -17.00 20.05 -14.88
CA TRP A 81 -16.23 18.92 -15.41
C TRP A 81 -15.32 18.34 -14.31
N PRO A 82 -15.02 17.03 -14.35
CA PRO A 82 -14.11 16.40 -13.39
C PRO A 82 -12.77 17.14 -13.32
N CYS A 83 -12.11 17.17 -12.17
CA CYS A 83 -10.77 17.76 -12.07
C CYS A 83 -9.73 16.88 -12.78
N ILE A 84 -8.73 17.47 -13.46
CA ILE A 84 -7.66 16.73 -14.17
C ILE A 84 -6.86 15.84 -13.19
N ASN A 85 -6.76 16.24 -11.93
CA ASN A 85 -6.05 15.50 -10.90
C ASN A 85 -6.87 15.42 -9.60
N GLY A 86 -7.88 14.56 -9.58
CA GLY A 86 -8.62 14.18 -8.37
C GLY A 86 -7.85 13.22 -7.45
N CYS A 87 -6.53 13.38 -7.32
CA CYS A 87 -5.71 12.58 -6.41
C CYS A 87 -5.48 13.34 -5.09
N GLU A 88 -5.46 12.63 -3.97
CA GLU A 88 -5.01 13.22 -2.71
C GLU A 88 -3.54 13.63 -2.84
N LYS A 89 -3.21 14.89 -2.54
CA LYS A 89 -1.86 15.43 -2.72
C LYS A 89 -0.94 15.04 -1.57
N ASP A 90 0.29 14.72 -1.91
CA ASP A 90 1.35 14.43 -0.95
C ASP A 90 2.15 15.70 -0.64
N TYR A 91 1.69 16.39 0.40
CA TYR A 91 2.35 17.58 0.91
C TYR A 91 3.59 17.29 1.76
N SER A 92 3.97 16.02 1.95
CA SER A 92 5.28 15.67 2.53
C SER A 92 6.42 16.06 1.59
N PHE A 93 6.16 16.14 0.28
CA PHE A 93 7.12 16.68 -0.66
C PHE A 93 7.34 18.17 -0.41
N GLN A 94 8.62 18.53 -0.34
CA GLN A 94 9.06 19.89 -0.10
C GLN A 94 8.79 20.80 -1.30
N CYS A 95 9.05 20.30 -2.52
CA CYS A 95 8.79 21.02 -3.76
C CYS A 95 7.60 20.43 -4.53
N PRO A 96 6.84 21.28 -5.25
CA PRO A 96 5.81 20.81 -6.17
C PRO A 96 6.41 20.13 -7.41
N GLU A 97 5.58 19.47 -8.21
CA GLU A 97 6.01 18.88 -9.47
C GLU A 97 6.62 19.93 -10.40
N LYS A 98 7.64 19.53 -11.16
CA LYS A 98 8.43 20.39 -12.06
C LYS A 98 9.18 21.52 -11.33
N TRP A 99 9.40 21.37 -10.03
CA TRP A 99 10.29 22.20 -9.23
C TRP A 99 11.31 21.29 -8.54
N GLU A 100 12.53 21.76 -8.35
CA GLU A 100 13.60 21.00 -7.70
C GLU A 100 14.18 21.76 -6.52
N LEU A 101 14.76 21.04 -5.56
CA LEU A 101 15.49 21.65 -4.45
C LEU A 101 16.78 22.27 -4.98
N GLU A 102 16.96 23.56 -4.71
CA GLU A 102 18.21 24.27 -4.99
C GLU A 102 19.14 24.27 -3.77
N ASN A 103 18.56 24.40 -2.57
CA ASN A 103 19.24 24.33 -1.27
C ASN A 103 18.41 23.44 -0.33
N GLU A 104 18.85 23.23 0.92
CA GLU A 104 18.12 22.41 1.91
C GLU A 104 16.65 22.83 2.14
N LYS A 105 16.30 24.09 1.84
CA LYS A 105 14.96 24.65 2.13
C LYS A 105 14.20 25.18 0.92
N SER A 106 14.90 25.54 -0.15
CA SER A 106 14.33 26.34 -1.24
C SER A 106 14.16 25.55 -2.53
N CYS A 107 13.02 25.74 -3.18
CA CYS A 107 12.63 25.10 -4.42
C CYS A 107 12.70 26.07 -5.59
N ARG A 108 13.31 25.66 -6.70
CA ARG A 108 13.37 26.41 -7.95
C ARG A 108 12.55 25.73 -9.06
N PRO A 109 11.87 26.47 -9.93
CA PRO A 109 11.14 25.89 -11.05
C PRO A 109 12.09 25.35 -12.12
N LEU A 110 11.76 24.18 -12.69
CA LEU A 110 12.48 23.59 -13.83
C LEU A 110 12.13 24.30 -15.13
N GLY A 111 12.99 24.19 -16.15
CA GLY A 111 12.72 24.75 -17.49
C GLY A 111 11.46 24.18 -18.18
N THR A 112 10.95 23.03 -17.73
CA THR A 112 9.73 22.39 -18.24
C THR A 112 8.45 22.85 -17.53
N TYR A 113 8.57 23.76 -16.56
CA TYR A 113 7.45 24.32 -15.81
C TYR A 113 6.78 25.43 -16.62
N GLU A 114 5.46 25.30 -16.81
CA GLU A 114 4.65 26.21 -17.64
C GLU A 114 3.78 27.15 -16.80
N GLY A 115 4.00 27.19 -15.48
CA GLY A 115 3.19 28.00 -14.58
C GLY A 115 3.70 29.44 -14.45
N THR A 116 2.99 30.22 -13.63
CA THR A 116 3.18 31.67 -13.53
C THR A 116 4.29 32.09 -12.56
N CYS A 117 4.74 31.19 -11.70
CA CYS A 117 5.68 31.51 -10.62
C CYS A 117 7.10 31.05 -10.97
N LEU A 118 7.96 31.97 -11.40
CA LEU A 118 9.32 31.64 -11.87
C LEU A 118 10.42 31.83 -10.81
N LEU A 119 10.05 32.28 -9.61
CA LEU A 119 11.00 32.59 -8.54
C LEU A 119 11.18 31.43 -7.57
N ILE A 120 12.38 31.33 -7.02
CA ILE A 120 12.73 30.39 -5.96
C ILE A 120 11.87 30.68 -4.72
N HIS A 121 11.38 29.62 -4.07
CA HIS A 121 10.51 29.75 -2.90
C HIS A 121 10.75 28.65 -1.87
N ASP A 122 10.64 29.00 -0.58
CA ASP A 122 10.71 28.03 0.54
C ASP A 122 9.28 27.64 0.98
N PHE A 123 9.00 26.33 0.96
CA PHE A 123 7.69 25.77 1.35
C PHE A 123 7.71 25.06 2.71
N SER A 124 8.82 25.13 3.45
CA SER A 124 9.02 24.38 4.71
C SER A 124 8.02 24.80 5.79
N ASN A 125 7.61 26.08 5.80
CA ASN A 125 6.67 26.64 6.76
C ASN A 125 5.22 26.68 6.26
N PHE A 126 4.92 26.10 5.09
CA PHE A 126 3.58 26.15 4.52
C PHE A 126 2.72 25.01 5.07
N THR A 127 1.48 25.33 5.46
CA THR A 127 0.46 24.30 5.72
C THR A 127 0.02 23.63 4.43
N ASN A 128 -0.64 22.48 4.54
CA ASN A 128 -1.18 21.75 3.40
C ASN A 128 -2.16 22.61 2.58
N GLU A 129 -2.99 23.41 3.25
CA GLU A 129 -3.92 24.34 2.61
C GLU A 129 -3.16 25.47 1.89
N GLN A 130 -2.07 25.98 2.47
CA GLN A 130 -1.25 27.01 1.83
C GLN A 130 -0.52 26.48 0.59
N LYS A 131 -0.05 25.23 0.63
CA LYS A 131 0.53 24.54 -0.54
C LYS A 131 -0.53 24.32 -1.63
N GLU A 132 -1.77 24.00 -1.27
CA GLU A 132 -2.88 23.90 -2.24
C GLU A 132 -3.22 25.27 -2.86
N ILE A 133 -3.28 26.34 -2.06
CA ILE A 133 -3.50 27.70 -2.57
C ILE A 133 -2.36 28.10 -3.52
N TRP A 134 -1.11 27.78 -3.17
CA TRP A 134 0.05 28.02 -4.04
C TRP A 134 -0.05 27.25 -5.35
N SER A 135 -0.40 25.96 -5.30
CA SER A 135 -0.62 25.11 -6.48
C SER A 135 -1.53 25.80 -7.49
N ASN A 136 -2.66 26.27 -6.98
CA ASN A 136 -3.67 26.94 -7.79
C ASN A 136 -3.19 28.30 -8.34
N LYS A 137 -2.54 29.12 -7.50
CA LYS A 137 -2.02 30.43 -7.90
C LYS A 137 -0.93 30.32 -8.97
N CYS A 138 -0.06 29.35 -8.82
CA CYS A 138 1.12 29.16 -9.64
C CYS A 138 0.91 28.18 -10.80
N ALA A 139 -0.28 27.59 -10.95
CA ALA A 139 -0.51 26.51 -11.92
C ALA A 139 0.55 25.39 -11.81
N THR A 140 0.87 25.03 -10.57
CA THR A 140 1.74 23.90 -10.23
C THR A 140 0.94 22.90 -9.40
N THR A 141 1.42 21.68 -9.23
CA THR A 141 0.74 20.67 -8.42
C THR A 141 1.73 19.94 -7.56
N TRP A 142 1.39 19.65 -6.31
CA TRP A 142 2.18 18.71 -5.51
C TRP A 142 2.01 17.29 -6.07
N PRO A 143 3.02 16.43 -5.89
CA PRO A 143 2.92 15.02 -6.23
C PRO A 143 1.68 14.40 -5.59
N CYS A 144 1.02 13.47 -6.29
CA CYS A 144 -0.06 12.70 -5.67
C CYS A 144 0.51 11.79 -4.57
N LYS A 145 -0.24 11.59 -3.48
CA LYS A 145 0.01 10.47 -2.56
C LYS A 145 -0.04 9.20 -3.38
N LYS A 146 1.07 8.47 -3.40
CA LYS A 146 1.08 7.12 -3.96
C LYS A 146 0.15 6.30 -3.08
N THR A 147 -0.95 5.80 -3.64
CA THR A 147 -1.87 4.93 -2.91
C THR A 147 -1.21 3.60 -2.51
N CYS A 148 -0.11 3.27 -3.18
CA CYS A 148 0.82 2.18 -2.87
C CYS A 148 1.96 2.21 -3.92
N VAL A 149 3.09 1.57 -3.63
CA VAL A 149 4.06 1.24 -4.68
C VAL A 149 3.42 0.18 -5.60
N LYS A 150 3.37 0.44 -6.90
CA LYS A 150 2.71 -0.43 -7.90
C LYS A 150 3.60 -1.59 -8.32
N ASP A 151 3.02 -2.77 -8.45
CA ASP A 151 3.67 -3.98 -8.93
C ASP A 151 3.65 -4.06 -10.45
N TYR A 152 4.64 -3.43 -11.07
CA TYR A 152 4.87 -3.52 -12.52
C TYR A 152 5.49 -4.86 -12.95
N SER A 153 5.77 -5.80 -12.04
CA SER A 153 6.13 -7.17 -12.42
C SER A 153 4.93 -7.91 -13.02
N LYS A 154 3.70 -7.51 -12.66
CA LYS A 154 2.49 -8.06 -13.25
C LYS A 154 2.39 -7.68 -14.73
N GLN A 155 1.88 -8.61 -15.52
CA GLN A 155 1.71 -8.41 -16.96
C GLN A 155 0.58 -7.43 -17.27
N CYS A 156 -0.53 -7.55 -16.53
CA CYS A 156 -1.75 -6.81 -16.78
C CYS A 156 -2.08 -5.87 -15.62
N PRO A 157 -2.75 -4.74 -15.91
CA PRO A 157 -3.29 -3.86 -14.88
C PRO A 157 -4.29 -4.59 -13.97
N GLN A 158 -4.55 -4.01 -12.80
CA GLN A 158 -5.52 -4.53 -11.84
C GLN A 158 -6.92 -4.60 -12.47
N GLY A 159 -7.57 -5.76 -12.30
CA GLY A 159 -8.90 -6.02 -12.87
C GLY A 159 -8.90 -6.41 -14.35
N TRP A 160 -7.74 -6.43 -15.02
CA TRP A 160 -7.61 -6.92 -16.39
C TRP A 160 -7.19 -8.39 -16.39
N ILE A 161 -7.82 -9.18 -17.25
CA ILE A 161 -7.62 -10.62 -17.36
C ILE A 161 -6.57 -10.89 -18.44
N LYS A 162 -5.58 -11.73 -18.11
CA LYS A 162 -4.54 -12.16 -19.05
C LYS A 162 -5.02 -13.36 -19.88
N ASP A 163 -4.85 -13.28 -21.19
CA ASP A 163 -5.04 -14.39 -22.13
C ASP A 163 -3.81 -15.31 -22.20
N ASN A 164 -3.99 -16.50 -22.76
CA ASN A 164 -2.92 -17.45 -23.06
C ASN A 164 -1.83 -16.84 -23.96
N ASN A 165 -2.21 -15.92 -24.85
CA ASN A 165 -1.27 -15.23 -25.75
C ASN A 165 -0.58 -14.02 -25.08
N GLY A 166 -0.76 -13.80 -23.78
CA GLY A 166 -0.15 -12.67 -23.04
C GLY A 166 -0.82 -11.31 -23.28
N THR A 167 -1.98 -11.30 -23.96
CA THR A 167 -2.79 -10.09 -24.16
C THR A 167 -3.68 -9.86 -22.93
N CYS A 168 -3.85 -8.61 -22.52
CA CYS A 168 -4.67 -8.22 -21.38
C CYS A 168 -6.03 -7.70 -21.87
N PHE A 169 -7.12 -8.13 -21.21
CA PHE A 169 -8.47 -7.66 -21.48
C PHE A 169 -9.09 -7.00 -20.27
N ALA A 170 -9.72 -5.84 -20.48
CA ALA A 170 -10.48 -5.14 -19.46
C ALA A 170 -11.85 -5.81 -19.27
N GLN A 171 -12.35 -5.82 -18.04
CA GLN A 171 -13.74 -6.21 -17.77
C GLN A 171 -14.72 -5.15 -18.32
N ASN A 172 -16.01 -5.50 -18.46
CA ASN A 172 -17.07 -4.68 -19.11
C ASN A 172 -17.29 -3.26 -18.51
N ASN A 173 -16.58 -2.90 -17.45
CA ASN A 173 -16.68 -1.65 -16.71
C ASN A 173 -15.51 -0.69 -16.94
N TYR A 174 -14.58 -0.99 -17.85
CA TYR A 174 -13.47 -0.08 -18.13
C TYR A 174 -13.95 1.16 -18.90
N VAL A 175 -13.86 2.31 -18.22
CA VAL A 175 -14.21 3.64 -18.74
C VAL A 175 -12.93 4.46 -18.89
N GLY A 176 -12.03 4.01 -19.77
CA GLY A 176 -10.80 4.75 -20.08
C GLY A 176 -10.64 5.03 -21.56
N PRO A 177 -9.65 5.85 -21.94
CA PRO A 177 -9.45 6.31 -23.31
C PRO A 177 -8.84 5.26 -24.25
N CYS A 178 -8.31 4.16 -23.70
CA CYS A 178 -7.69 3.09 -24.48
C CYS A 178 -8.71 2.00 -24.86
N LEU A 179 -8.29 1.09 -25.73
CA LEU A 179 -9.08 -0.11 -26.05
C LEU A 179 -9.10 -1.06 -24.84
N SER A 180 -10.20 -1.78 -24.66
CA SER A 180 -10.35 -2.83 -23.62
C SER A 180 -9.50 -4.09 -23.88
N ARG A 181 -8.62 -4.06 -24.88
CA ARG A 181 -7.68 -5.13 -25.26
C ARG A 181 -6.34 -4.51 -25.58
N ALA A 182 -5.28 -4.94 -24.89
CA ALA A 182 -3.91 -4.45 -25.11
C ALA A 182 -2.87 -5.56 -24.92
N SER A 183 -1.86 -5.59 -25.79
CA SER A 183 -0.69 -6.48 -25.62
C SER A 183 0.39 -5.73 -24.83
N LEU A 184 0.72 -6.25 -23.64
CA LEU A 184 1.68 -5.64 -22.71
C LEU A 184 2.89 -6.55 -22.45
N ILE A 185 3.20 -7.43 -23.41
CA ILE A 185 4.24 -8.47 -23.27
C ILE A 185 5.63 -7.85 -23.24
N ASN A 186 5.88 -6.91 -24.14
CA ASN A 186 7.19 -6.28 -24.33
C ASN A 186 7.31 -4.94 -23.60
N PHE A 187 6.41 -4.64 -22.67
CA PHE A 187 6.42 -3.38 -21.94
C PHE A 187 7.41 -3.49 -20.78
N ASP A 188 8.42 -2.62 -20.80
CA ASP A 188 9.24 -2.37 -19.61
C ASP A 188 8.45 -1.58 -18.56
N LYS A 189 9.07 -1.34 -17.42
CA LYS A 189 8.44 -0.65 -16.30
C LYS A 189 7.97 0.76 -16.66
N ASP A 190 8.78 1.54 -17.38
CA ASP A 190 8.45 2.92 -17.71
C ASP A 190 7.32 2.98 -18.75
N MET A 191 7.30 2.03 -19.69
CA MET A 191 6.18 1.82 -20.61
C MET A 191 4.88 1.46 -19.87
N LYS A 192 4.95 0.62 -18.81
CA LYS A 192 3.78 0.31 -17.99
C LYS A 192 3.30 1.50 -17.17
N VAL A 193 4.20 2.32 -16.64
CA VAL A 193 3.86 3.59 -15.96
C VAL A 193 3.16 4.54 -16.93
N ALA A 194 3.68 4.67 -18.15
CA ALA A 194 3.05 5.50 -19.19
C ALA A 194 1.67 4.95 -19.57
N PHE A 195 1.53 3.63 -19.72
CA PHE A 195 0.26 2.98 -20.02
C PHE A 195 -0.78 3.18 -18.91
N GLU A 196 -0.39 3.05 -17.64
CA GLU A 196 -1.25 3.34 -16.48
C GLU A 196 -1.83 4.75 -16.54
N LYS A 197 -0.97 5.74 -16.81
CA LYS A 197 -1.38 7.14 -16.92
C LYS A 197 -2.25 7.41 -18.14
N LEU A 198 -1.82 6.96 -19.31
CA LEU A 198 -2.52 7.22 -20.58
C LEU A 198 -3.87 6.52 -20.65
N CYS A 199 -3.94 5.29 -20.16
CA CYS A 199 -5.15 4.47 -20.22
C CYS A 199 -5.99 4.57 -18.95
N MET A 200 -5.59 5.35 -17.93
CA MET A 200 -6.31 5.49 -16.67
C MET A 200 -6.60 4.13 -16.01
N VAL A 201 -5.63 3.22 -16.10
CA VAL A 201 -5.70 1.87 -15.50
C VAL A 201 -4.73 1.81 -14.35
N ASN A 202 -5.11 1.18 -13.24
CA ASN A 202 -4.21 1.03 -12.10
C ASN A 202 -3.46 -0.29 -12.20
N TYR A 203 -2.17 -0.31 -11.93
CA TYR A 203 -1.50 -1.57 -11.60
C TYR A 203 -1.83 -2.01 -10.17
N PRO A 204 -1.79 -3.33 -9.88
CA PRO A 204 -1.93 -3.80 -8.51
C PRO A 204 -0.79 -3.26 -7.66
N CYS A 205 -1.04 -3.09 -6.37
CA CYS A 205 0.00 -2.71 -5.44
C CYS A 205 1.01 -3.86 -5.23
N LEU A 206 2.29 -3.53 -5.02
CA LEU A 206 3.29 -4.47 -4.48
C LEU A 206 2.87 -5.00 -3.11
N ARG A 207 2.13 -4.19 -2.34
CA ARG A 207 1.51 -4.57 -1.07
C ARG A 207 0.04 -4.21 -1.02
N ASN A 208 -0.77 -5.14 -0.54
CA ASN A 208 -2.15 -4.89 -0.14
C ASN A 208 -2.31 -4.75 1.39
N CYS A 209 -1.20 -4.78 2.14
CA CYS A 209 -1.17 -4.75 3.60
C CYS A 209 -0.61 -3.40 4.10
N LYS A 210 -0.99 -3.00 5.32
CA LYS A 210 -0.34 -1.86 6.00
C LYS A 210 1.01 -2.28 6.56
N ILE A 211 2.02 -1.42 6.40
CA ILE A 211 3.37 -1.66 6.92
C ILE A 211 3.32 -1.66 8.45
N ASP A 212 4.01 -2.62 9.05
CA ASP A 212 4.21 -2.67 10.50
C ASP A 212 5.16 -1.54 10.92
N GLU A 213 4.62 -0.51 11.57
CA GLU A 213 5.40 0.62 12.04
C GLU A 213 6.32 0.25 13.20
N SER A 214 6.01 -0.85 13.91
CA SER A 214 6.81 -1.33 15.04
C SER A 214 8.13 -1.98 14.65
N ASP A 215 8.23 -2.46 13.40
CA ASP A 215 9.47 -3.04 12.88
C ASP A 215 10.39 -1.96 12.29
N PRO A 216 11.56 -1.69 12.91
CA PRO A 216 12.47 -0.65 12.45
C PRO A 216 13.30 -1.07 11.24
N CYS A 217 13.41 -2.37 10.95
CA CYS A 217 14.18 -2.91 9.85
C CYS A 217 13.31 -3.56 8.77
N PRO A 218 13.81 -3.64 7.52
CA PRO A 218 13.12 -4.37 6.46
C PRO A 218 12.97 -5.85 6.82
N LYS A 219 11.96 -6.51 6.25
CA LYS A 219 11.71 -7.95 6.35
C LYS A 219 12.98 -8.72 5.98
N ASN A 220 13.35 -9.65 6.85
CA ASN A 220 14.56 -10.48 6.74
C ASN A 220 15.90 -9.70 6.83
N TRP A 221 15.88 -8.51 7.41
CA TRP A 221 17.09 -7.78 7.80
C TRP A 221 17.30 -7.90 9.31
N ILE A 222 18.56 -7.88 9.72
CA ILE A 222 18.93 -8.04 11.13
C ILE A 222 19.03 -6.66 11.76
N LEU A 223 18.31 -6.43 12.86
CA LEU A 223 18.44 -5.21 13.65
C LEU A 223 19.70 -5.28 14.53
N LYS A 224 20.63 -4.34 14.33
CA LYS A 224 21.74 -4.10 15.26
C LYS A 224 21.29 -3.15 16.35
N SER A 225 21.73 -3.43 17.56
CA SER A 225 21.55 -2.53 18.71
C SER A 225 22.90 -2.02 19.18
N ASN A 226 22.90 -0.81 19.72
CA ASN A 226 24.08 -0.29 20.42
C ASN A 226 24.26 -0.97 21.79
N TYR A 227 25.36 -0.67 22.48
CA TYR A 227 25.68 -1.20 23.82
C TYR A 227 24.62 -0.94 24.90
N LEU A 228 23.69 0.00 24.64
CA LEU A 228 22.57 0.35 25.53
C LEU A 228 21.28 -0.41 25.19
N GLY A 229 21.31 -1.28 24.17
CA GLY A 229 20.15 -2.05 23.71
C GLY A 229 19.20 -1.29 22.78
N ASN A 230 19.56 -0.07 22.36
CA ASN A 230 18.73 0.73 21.45
C ASN A 230 18.99 0.35 19.99
N PRO A 231 17.95 0.36 19.12
CA PRO A 231 18.09 0.18 17.67
C PRO A 231 19.13 1.15 17.07
N ASP A 232 20.11 0.63 16.34
CA ASP A 232 21.23 1.40 15.77
C ASP A 232 21.21 1.38 14.24
N SER A 233 21.18 0.19 13.64
CA SER A 233 21.18 0.02 12.18
C SER A 233 20.58 -1.32 11.75
N CYS A 234 20.41 -1.52 10.44
CA CYS A 234 19.88 -2.77 9.88
C CYS A 234 20.91 -3.42 8.94
N LEU A 235 21.24 -4.68 9.18
CA LEU A 235 22.13 -5.45 8.31
C LEU A 235 21.33 -6.21 7.25
N PRO A 236 21.71 -6.11 5.97
CA PRO A 236 21.11 -6.89 4.90
C PRO A 236 21.45 -8.39 5.03
N PRO A 237 20.61 -9.28 4.49
CA PRO A 237 20.96 -10.69 4.36
C PRO A 237 22.06 -10.89 3.29
N ASP A 238 22.84 -11.97 3.41
CA ASP A 238 24.02 -12.19 2.55
C ASP A 238 23.69 -12.40 1.06
N ASN A 239 22.43 -12.69 0.72
CA ASN A 239 21.93 -12.85 -0.65
C ASN A 239 21.35 -11.56 -1.25
N TYR A 240 21.40 -10.45 -0.51
CA TYR A 240 20.93 -9.16 -0.98
C TYR A 240 21.98 -8.50 -1.89
N ASN A 241 21.61 -8.30 -3.15
CA ASN A 241 22.46 -7.68 -4.17
C ASN A 241 22.08 -6.21 -4.47
N GLY A 242 21.35 -5.56 -3.56
CA GLY A 242 20.93 -4.17 -3.76
C GLY A 242 21.91 -3.14 -3.21
N ASN A 243 21.56 -1.86 -3.37
CA ASN A 243 22.46 -0.73 -3.09
C ASN A 243 22.47 -0.28 -1.61
N CYS A 244 21.61 -0.85 -0.75
CA CYS A 244 21.47 -0.43 0.64
C CYS A 244 22.20 -1.38 1.59
N GLY A 245 22.65 -0.90 2.74
CA GLY A 245 23.47 -1.69 3.66
C GLY A 245 23.41 -1.19 5.09
N ASP A 246 24.41 -1.55 5.90
CA ASP A 246 24.49 -1.19 7.33
C ASP A 246 24.46 0.34 7.54
N GLN A 247 25.07 1.09 6.62
CA GLN A 247 25.11 2.55 6.64
C GLN A 247 23.77 3.23 6.29
N THR A 248 22.78 2.48 5.79
CA THR A 248 21.49 3.06 5.38
C THR A 248 20.65 3.33 6.63
N LYS A 249 20.24 4.60 6.81
CA LYS A 249 19.50 5.04 7.99
C LYS A 249 18.04 4.59 7.95
N PHE A 250 17.80 3.36 8.39
CA PHE A 250 16.45 2.78 8.53
C PHE A 250 15.79 3.09 9.87
N ILE A 251 16.56 3.45 10.90
CA ILE A 251 16.02 3.69 12.24
C ILE A 251 15.38 5.08 12.31
N GLY A 252 14.13 5.12 12.80
CA GLY A 252 13.39 6.37 13.03
C GLY A 252 12.79 7.02 11.78
N ILE A 253 12.62 6.26 10.69
CA ILE A 253 11.99 6.74 9.45
C ILE A 253 10.47 6.56 9.47
N ASP A 254 9.76 7.51 8.86
CA ASP A 254 8.30 7.45 8.72
C ASP A 254 7.84 6.47 7.62
N THR A 255 6.54 6.20 7.58
CA THR A 255 5.91 5.22 6.69
C THR A 255 6.10 5.57 5.21
N ASN A 256 6.07 6.86 4.84
CA ASN A 256 6.29 7.29 3.45
C ASN A 256 7.75 7.10 3.03
N LEU A 257 8.69 7.30 3.96
CA LEU A 257 10.11 7.06 3.73
C LEU A 257 10.43 5.57 3.70
N LYS A 258 9.77 4.73 4.51
CA LYS A 258 9.83 3.26 4.40
C LYS A 258 9.42 2.80 2.99
N GLU A 259 8.31 3.32 2.46
CA GLU A 259 7.85 3.01 1.10
C GLU A 259 8.83 3.43 0.01
N ARG A 260 9.47 4.59 0.15
CA ARG A 260 10.52 5.04 -0.78
C ARG A 260 11.73 4.12 -0.74
N MET A 261 12.19 3.76 0.47
CA MET A 261 13.35 2.90 0.66
C MET A 261 13.13 1.49 0.12
N GLU A 262 11.90 0.97 0.19
CA GLU A 262 11.54 -0.27 -0.50
C GLU A 262 11.84 -0.22 -2.01
N TYR A 263 11.53 0.91 -2.65
CA TYR A 263 11.80 1.10 -4.07
C TYR A 263 13.28 1.28 -4.37
N GLU A 264 13.96 2.19 -3.65
CA GLU A 264 15.36 2.53 -3.90
C GLU A 264 16.30 1.36 -3.57
N CYS A 265 15.98 0.60 -2.52
CA CYS A 265 16.78 -0.53 -2.07
C CYS A 265 16.28 -1.87 -2.61
N GLY A 266 15.09 -1.97 -3.20
CA GLY A 266 14.51 -3.27 -3.59
C GLY A 266 14.26 -4.21 -2.40
N ILE A 267 13.95 -3.64 -1.23
CA ILE A 267 13.71 -4.35 0.05
C ILE A 267 12.22 -4.43 0.34
N LYS A 268 11.81 -5.31 1.26
CA LYS A 268 10.41 -5.40 1.70
C LYS A 268 10.31 -5.14 3.19
N TRP A 269 9.27 -4.46 3.66
CA TRP A 269 8.90 -4.30 5.07
C TRP A 269 7.85 -5.32 5.50
N SER A 270 7.82 -5.63 6.79
CA SER A 270 6.79 -6.49 7.41
C SER A 270 5.40 -5.85 7.33
N CYS A 271 4.37 -6.69 7.18
CA CYS A 271 2.98 -6.26 7.24
C CYS A 271 2.42 -6.38 8.67
N ILE A 272 1.48 -5.51 9.04
CA ILE A 272 0.68 -5.63 10.27
C ILE A 272 -0.13 -6.94 10.25
N ASP A 273 -0.74 -7.26 9.11
CA ASP A 273 -1.61 -8.44 8.95
C ASP A 273 -0.81 -9.76 8.84
N GLU A 274 0.51 -9.68 8.62
CA GLU A 274 1.42 -10.82 8.75
C GLU A 274 1.93 -10.89 10.19
N HIS A 275 1.04 -11.26 11.11
CA HIS A 275 1.50 -11.84 12.37
C HIS A 275 1.97 -13.26 12.05
N PRO A 276 3.24 -13.64 12.30
CA PRO A 276 3.60 -15.04 12.30
C PRO A 276 2.69 -15.72 13.32
N ALA A 277 1.97 -16.77 12.90
CA ALA A 277 1.09 -17.51 13.78
C ALA A 277 1.89 -17.85 15.05
N TYR A 278 1.43 -17.36 16.20
CA TYR A 278 2.16 -17.55 17.44
C TYR A 278 2.05 -19.02 17.81
N ILE A 279 3.16 -19.75 17.69
CA ILE A 279 3.21 -21.17 18.03
C ILE A 279 3.14 -21.29 19.55
N ILE A 280 2.06 -21.87 20.05
CA ILE A 280 1.80 -22.11 21.47
C ILE A 280 2.53 -23.39 21.88
N TYR A 281 3.80 -23.23 22.29
CA TYR A 281 4.58 -24.32 22.87
C TYR A 281 4.16 -24.71 24.30
N ASP A 282 3.19 -23.99 24.89
CA ASP A 282 2.59 -24.33 26.17
C ASP A 282 1.71 -25.59 26.10
N GLU A 283 1.26 -25.94 24.89
CA GLU A 283 0.47 -27.15 24.68
C GLU A 283 1.30 -28.43 24.94
N PHE A 284 0.60 -29.48 25.38
CA PHE A 284 1.27 -30.73 25.80
C PHE A 284 1.70 -31.59 24.60
N CYS A 285 0.92 -31.57 23.52
CA CYS A 285 1.19 -32.33 22.30
C CYS A 285 1.27 -31.42 21.07
N PRO A 286 2.04 -31.85 20.04
CA PRO A 286 2.03 -31.23 18.72
C PRO A 286 0.63 -31.22 18.09
N GLU A 287 0.41 -30.37 17.10
CA GLU A 287 -0.83 -30.27 16.35
C GLU A 287 -1.19 -31.62 15.74
N ASN A 288 -2.45 -32.04 15.87
CA ASN A 288 -2.97 -33.33 15.41
C ASN A 288 -2.39 -34.59 16.10
N TRP A 289 -1.62 -34.46 17.18
CA TRP A 289 -1.18 -35.61 17.99
C TRP A 289 -2.13 -35.86 19.15
N ILE A 290 -2.45 -37.13 19.40
CA ILE A 290 -3.41 -37.52 20.44
C ILE A 290 -2.67 -37.75 21.76
N LYS A 291 -3.09 -37.07 22.81
CA LYS A 291 -2.59 -37.30 24.17
C LYS A 291 -3.15 -38.62 24.73
N ASN A 292 -2.27 -39.55 25.02
CA ASN A 292 -2.56 -40.79 25.74
C ASN A 292 -1.70 -40.83 27.01
N GLU A 293 -2.32 -40.51 28.16
CA GLU A 293 -1.65 -40.33 29.45
C GLU A 293 -0.53 -39.27 29.40
N GLN A 294 0.73 -39.69 29.52
CA GLN A 294 1.93 -38.84 29.40
C GLN A 294 2.56 -38.85 28.00
N HIS A 295 2.00 -39.63 27.07
CA HIS A 295 2.54 -39.77 25.73
C HIS A 295 1.67 -39.02 24.73
N CYS A 296 2.30 -38.42 23.72
CA CYS A 296 1.66 -37.92 22.52
C CYS A 296 1.87 -38.96 21.40
N ILE A 297 0.77 -39.35 20.76
CA ILE A 297 0.73 -40.34 19.68
C ILE A 297 0.51 -39.60 18.36
N ALA A 298 1.41 -39.81 17.41
CA ALA A 298 1.35 -39.23 16.08
C ALA A 298 0.18 -39.81 15.28
N PRO A 299 -0.41 -39.03 14.36
CA PRO A 299 -1.47 -39.52 13.48
C PRO A 299 -0.94 -40.57 12.49
N LEU A 300 -1.85 -41.32 11.86
CA LEU A 300 -1.49 -42.44 10.98
C LEU A 300 -0.70 -42.00 9.74
N ASP A 301 -0.90 -40.76 9.30
CA ASP A 301 -0.29 -40.07 8.16
C ASP A 301 1.02 -39.36 8.51
N TYR A 302 1.53 -39.50 9.74
CA TYR A 302 2.84 -38.99 10.08
C TYR A 302 3.95 -39.90 9.54
N TYR A 303 4.70 -39.38 8.57
CA TYR A 303 5.85 -40.01 7.90
C TYR A 303 7.19 -39.33 8.23
N GLY A 304 7.24 -38.53 9.31
CA GLY A 304 8.46 -37.85 9.72
C GLY A 304 9.53 -38.80 10.28
N PRO A 305 10.77 -38.32 10.46
CA PRO A 305 11.93 -39.14 10.85
C PRO A 305 11.88 -39.64 12.30
N CYS A 306 11.00 -39.09 13.14
CA CYS A 306 10.91 -39.41 14.57
C CYS A 306 9.84 -40.47 14.91
N SER A 307 9.90 -41.01 16.12
CA SER A 307 8.95 -42.03 16.61
C SER A 307 7.49 -41.54 16.71
N LYS A 308 6.53 -42.41 16.38
CA LYS A 308 5.08 -42.14 16.46
C LYS A 308 4.52 -42.01 17.88
N LYS A 309 5.35 -42.13 18.92
CA LYS A 309 4.97 -42.01 20.34
C LYS A 309 6.11 -41.32 21.09
N LYS A 310 5.82 -40.21 21.77
CA LYS A 310 6.82 -39.40 22.49
C LYS A 310 6.25 -38.77 23.76
N ILE A 311 7.10 -38.55 24.77
CA ILE A 311 6.76 -37.80 25.99
C ILE A 311 7.37 -36.40 25.87
N PHE A 312 6.56 -35.36 26.05
CA PHE A 312 7.00 -33.95 26.07
C PHE A 312 6.92 -33.32 27.47
N GLY A 313 6.56 -34.11 28.49
CA GLY A 313 6.57 -33.66 29.88
C GLY A 313 7.96 -33.19 30.30
N GLY A 314 8.06 -31.93 30.75
CA GLY A 314 9.32 -31.31 31.18
C GLY A 314 10.16 -30.68 30.07
N PHE A 315 9.69 -30.67 28.82
CA PHE A 315 10.41 -30.01 27.72
C PHE A 315 10.14 -28.50 27.74
N THR A 316 11.20 -27.70 27.56
CA THR A 316 11.07 -26.25 27.38
C THR A 316 10.59 -25.91 25.96
N SER A 317 10.15 -24.68 25.74
CA SER A 317 9.76 -24.15 24.42
C SER A 317 10.83 -24.35 23.35
N GLU A 318 12.09 -24.16 23.72
CA GLU A 318 13.24 -24.27 22.81
C GLU A 318 13.45 -25.72 22.38
N ILE A 319 13.30 -26.67 23.30
CA ILE A 319 13.44 -28.11 23.02
C ILE A 319 12.27 -28.60 22.16
N LYS A 320 11.05 -28.14 22.46
CA LYS A 320 9.86 -28.45 21.63
C LYS A 320 9.99 -27.90 20.21
N LYS A 321 10.59 -26.71 20.04
CA LYS A 321 10.90 -26.11 18.74
C LYS A 321 11.95 -26.91 17.97
N ALA A 322 13.07 -27.26 18.58
CA ALA A 322 14.10 -28.06 17.92
C ALA A 322 13.54 -29.43 17.47
N TYR A 323 12.72 -30.06 18.31
CA TYR A 323 12.05 -31.31 17.97
C TYR A 323 11.04 -31.14 16.82
N ALA A 324 10.36 -29.99 16.74
CA ALA A 324 9.45 -29.68 15.63
C ALA A 324 10.17 -29.63 14.28
N GLU A 325 11.32 -28.95 14.25
CA GLU A 325 12.17 -28.81 13.07
C GLU A 325 12.80 -30.14 12.65
N GLU A 326 13.30 -30.93 13.60
CA GLU A 326 13.94 -32.22 13.34
C GLU A 326 12.94 -33.29 12.90
N CYS A 327 11.75 -33.29 13.51
CA CYS A 327 10.73 -34.31 13.27
C CYS A 327 9.70 -33.92 12.20
N ASN A 328 9.79 -32.70 11.66
CA ASN A 328 8.80 -32.14 10.73
C ASN A 328 7.36 -32.24 11.28
N ILE A 329 7.18 -31.79 12.52
CA ILE A 329 5.88 -31.73 13.21
C ILE A 329 5.54 -30.28 13.53
N GLU A 330 4.25 -29.96 13.54
CA GLU A 330 3.77 -28.62 13.85
C GLU A 330 3.21 -28.57 15.26
N TRP A 331 3.32 -27.43 15.93
CA TRP A 331 2.69 -27.19 17.23
C TRP A 331 1.49 -26.26 17.05
N PRO A 332 0.50 -26.32 17.96
CA PRO A 332 -0.69 -25.48 17.88
C PRO A 332 -0.33 -24.00 17.76
N SER A 333 -0.99 -23.26 16.88
CA SER A 333 -0.72 -21.84 16.69
C SER A 333 -1.99 -21.00 16.85
N SER A 334 -1.81 -19.79 17.38
CA SER A 334 -2.91 -18.84 17.58
C SER A 334 -2.65 -17.52 16.88
N ASN A 335 -3.70 -16.98 16.26
CA ASN A 335 -3.73 -15.65 15.65
C ASN A 335 -4.12 -14.55 16.66
N THR A 336 -4.42 -14.88 17.92
CA THR A 336 -5.02 -13.95 18.89
C THR A 336 -4.10 -13.48 20.02
N LEU A 337 -2.85 -13.95 20.08
CA LEU A 337 -1.88 -13.47 21.06
C LEU A 337 -0.99 -12.40 20.41
N VAL A 338 -1.38 -11.13 20.57
CA VAL A 338 -0.50 -9.97 20.32
C VAL A 338 0.53 -9.96 21.44
N PRO A 339 1.83 -10.22 21.19
CA PRO A 339 2.85 -10.05 22.21
C PRO A 339 3.00 -8.55 22.52
N LYS A 340 3.45 -8.22 23.73
CA LYS A 340 4.03 -6.89 24.00
C LYS A 340 5.03 -6.58 22.90
N SER A 341 4.91 -5.41 22.28
CA SER A 341 5.63 -5.00 21.07
C SER A 341 7.15 -5.21 21.21
N PHE A 342 7.64 -6.33 20.69
CA PHE A 342 9.04 -6.54 20.38
C PHE A 342 9.17 -6.56 18.86
N PRO A 343 10.19 -5.91 18.28
CA PRO A 343 10.43 -5.97 16.85
C PRO A 343 10.60 -7.44 16.42
N LYS A 344 10.02 -7.82 15.27
CA LYS A 344 10.14 -9.16 14.66
C LYS A 344 11.54 -9.32 14.08
N ILE A 345 12.55 -9.41 14.95
CA ILE A 345 13.96 -9.52 14.56
C ILE A 345 14.23 -10.91 13.99
N GLN A 346 14.97 -10.98 12.88
CA GLN A 346 15.53 -12.24 12.41
C GLN A 346 16.64 -12.70 13.38
N ALA A 347 16.34 -13.68 14.23
CA ALA A 347 17.26 -14.17 15.26
C ALA A 347 18.32 -15.17 14.76
N LEU A 348 18.24 -15.56 13.48
CA LEU A 348 19.08 -16.60 12.87
C LEU A 348 19.67 -16.11 11.55
N ARG A 349 20.99 -16.22 11.38
CA ARG A 349 21.71 -15.90 10.13
C ARG A 349 22.24 -17.18 9.51
N MET A 350 21.93 -17.43 8.24
CA MET A 350 22.38 -18.60 7.48
C MET A 350 23.41 -18.17 6.43
N ARG A 351 24.64 -18.71 6.52
CA ARG A 351 25.67 -18.61 5.47
C ARG A 351 25.73 -19.91 4.66
N LYS A 352 26.43 -19.86 3.52
CA LYS A 352 26.63 -21.00 2.61
C LYS A 352 27.14 -22.29 3.28
N TYR A 353 27.83 -22.18 4.44
CA TYR A 353 28.45 -23.32 5.13
C TYR A 353 28.13 -23.41 6.64
N ASN A 354 27.66 -22.34 7.29
CA ASN A 354 27.30 -22.30 8.73
C ASN A 354 26.07 -21.42 8.92
N GLY A 355 25.20 -21.72 9.88
CA GLY A 355 24.14 -20.80 10.30
C GLY A 355 23.98 -20.76 11.81
N GLY A 356 23.21 -19.81 12.36
CA GLY A 356 22.76 -19.87 13.76
C GLY A 356 22.51 -18.51 14.41
N ALA A 357 22.46 -18.48 15.74
CA ALA A 357 21.97 -17.33 16.50
C ALA A 357 22.94 -16.14 16.39
N ILE A 358 22.40 -14.93 16.41
CA ILE A 358 23.14 -13.70 16.09
C ILE A 358 23.37 -12.87 17.36
N GLU A 359 24.57 -12.30 17.51
CA GLU A 359 24.85 -11.29 18.53
C GLU A 359 24.20 -9.96 18.14
N PRO A 360 23.30 -9.38 18.97
CA PRO A 360 22.58 -8.15 18.62
C PRO A 360 23.48 -6.92 18.38
N ILE A 361 24.70 -6.92 18.93
CA ILE A 361 25.62 -5.77 18.85
C ILE A 361 26.48 -5.85 17.58
N SER A 362 27.13 -6.99 17.34
CA SER A 362 28.03 -7.16 16.20
C SER A 362 27.32 -7.63 14.92
N GLY A 363 26.18 -8.34 15.05
CA GLY A 363 25.52 -9.02 13.95
C GLY A 363 26.20 -10.33 13.52
N GLU A 364 27.15 -10.83 14.32
CA GLU A 364 27.89 -12.07 14.06
C GLU A 364 27.16 -13.31 14.58
N ILE A 365 27.45 -14.46 13.96
CA ILE A 365 26.88 -15.76 14.38
C ILE A 365 27.62 -16.24 15.62
N ILE A 366 26.91 -16.36 16.74
CA ILE A 366 27.47 -16.80 18.05
C ILE A 366 27.27 -18.30 18.30
N SER A 367 26.33 -18.94 17.61
CA SER A 367 26.13 -20.39 17.67
C SER A 367 26.12 -20.96 16.26
N ASN A 368 26.92 -21.98 15.99
CA ASN A 368 26.83 -22.72 14.73
C ASN A 368 25.75 -23.81 14.89
N LEU A 369 24.65 -23.70 14.15
CA LEU A 369 23.89 -24.83 13.64
C LEU A 369 24.83 -25.58 12.69
N VAL A 370 25.45 -26.64 13.19
CA VAL A 370 26.07 -27.66 12.35
C VAL A 370 24.92 -28.38 11.65
N ILE A 371 24.82 -28.22 10.33
CA ILE A 371 23.89 -28.98 9.49
C ILE A 371 24.37 -30.44 9.41
#